data_AF-A0A4Y2IV57-F1
#
_entry.id   AF-A0A4Y2IV57-F1
#
_cell.length_a   1.000
_cell.length_b   1.000
_cell.length_c   1.000
_cell.angle_alpha   90.00
_cell.angle_beta   90.00
_cell.angle_gamma   90.00
#
_symmetry.space_group_name_H-M   'P 1'
#
loop_
_entity.id
_entity.type
_entity.pdbx_description
1 polymer ?
#
loop_
_entity_poly.entity_id
_entity_poly.type
_entity_poly.pdbx_seq_one_letter_code
_entity_poly.pdbx_strand_id
1 'polypeptide(L)'
;METSQDIHTLLNETLPVSALKIHGLKPISKNGLAVSFNSEDDKLSFNNLIQHNESISSKIMAKQPGIRHPSLIIKNVPASIPFEEIQSAIKVFAKNSDLLKIRFQFSGSKPDTTNWVLESPAKVLMELIHVKKIPLRWNMYQISEFYHIKTCNFCQAYGHTTKNCHHNIPSCATCAGYHSTKDCLSEYCFCVNCYSKTNLDYNNPSSFHSARDKRCPCYLAEIELYKKSRDYSHN
;
A
#
# COMPACT_ATOMS: atom_id res chain seq x y z
N MET A 1 -17.17 1.50 36.68
CA MET A 1 -15.90 1.40 35.92
C MET A 1 -15.98 0.11 35.13
N GLU A 2 -16.42 0.18 33.87
CA GLU A 2 -16.47 -1.00 33.01
C GLU A 2 -15.05 -1.38 32.61
N THR A 3 -14.54 -2.46 33.18
CA THR A 3 -13.34 -3.14 32.71
C THR A 3 -13.62 -3.64 31.31
N SER A 4 -13.04 -2.98 30.29
CA SER A 4 -13.02 -3.49 28.92
C SER A 4 -12.40 -4.89 28.91
N GLN A 5 -13.23 -5.93 28.85
CA GLN A 5 -12.75 -7.30 28.76
C GLN A 5 -11.99 -7.46 27.44
N ASP A 6 -10.82 -8.09 27.50
CA ASP A 6 -9.99 -8.32 26.33
C ASP A 6 -10.74 -9.21 25.32
N ILE A 7 -10.66 -8.87 24.03
CA ILE A 7 -11.46 -9.52 22.99
C ILE A 7 -11.11 -11.00 22.85
N HIS A 8 -9.86 -11.39 23.14
CA HIS A 8 -9.48 -12.81 23.15
C HIS A 8 -10.12 -13.55 24.33
N THR A 9 -10.12 -12.95 25.52
CA THR A 9 -10.77 -13.55 26.70
C THR A 9 -12.27 -13.75 26.47
N LEU A 10 -12.96 -12.73 25.95
CA LEU A 10 -14.39 -12.83 25.65
C LEU A 10 -14.69 -13.95 24.65
N LEU A 11 -13.95 -14.03 23.55
CA LEU A 11 -14.16 -15.05 22.52
C LEU A 11 -13.85 -16.47 23.03
N ASN A 12 -12.81 -16.63 23.86
CA ASN A 12 -12.47 -17.93 24.45
C ASN A 12 -13.52 -18.42 25.47
N GLU A 13 -14.13 -17.51 26.22
CA GLU A 13 -15.16 -17.85 27.22
C GLU A 13 -16.53 -18.14 26.58
N THR A 14 -16.82 -17.52 25.44
CA THR A 14 -18.15 -17.56 24.81
C THR A 14 -18.25 -18.54 23.64
N LEU A 15 -17.13 -18.90 23.00
CA LEU A 15 -17.12 -19.75 21.82
C LEU A 15 -16.18 -20.95 21.98
N PRO A 16 -16.66 -22.19 21.78
CA PRO A 16 -15.77 -23.34 21.70
C PRO A 16 -14.94 -23.26 20.42
N VAL A 17 -13.61 -23.12 20.58
CA VAL A 17 -12.64 -23.03 19.46
C VAL A 17 -12.74 -24.23 18.51
N SER A 18 -13.17 -25.40 19.01
CA SER A 18 -13.28 -26.64 18.25
C SER A 18 -14.33 -26.64 17.13
N ALA A 19 -15.26 -25.68 17.13
CA ALA A 19 -16.28 -25.55 16.08
C ALA A 19 -15.88 -24.61 14.93
N LEU A 20 -14.72 -23.92 15.02
CA LEU A 20 -14.37 -22.83 14.13
C LEU A 20 -13.11 -23.15 13.29
N LYS A 21 -13.28 -23.17 11.97
CA LYS A 21 -12.18 -23.36 11.01
C LYS A 21 -11.45 -22.04 10.72
N ILE A 22 -10.71 -21.56 11.71
CA ILE A 22 -9.92 -20.33 11.61
C ILE A 22 -8.52 -20.66 11.07
N HIS A 23 -8.08 -19.92 10.05
CA HIS A 23 -6.73 -20.03 9.49
C HIS A 23 -5.69 -19.23 10.29
N GLY A 24 -6.09 -18.05 10.79
CA GLY A 24 -5.15 -17.18 11.50
C GLY A 24 -5.85 -16.14 12.35
N LEU A 25 -5.16 -15.74 13.42
CA LEU A 25 -5.59 -14.70 14.35
C LEU A 25 -4.45 -13.70 14.52
N LYS A 26 -4.78 -12.41 14.41
CA LYS A 26 -3.81 -11.34 14.60
C LYS A 26 -4.42 -10.16 15.35
N PRO A 27 -3.87 -9.79 16.52
CA PRO A 27 -4.26 -8.57 17.21
C PRO A 27 -4.04 -7.35 16.31
N ILE A 28 -4.99 -6.41 16.34
CA ILE A 28 -4.91 -5.12 15.66
C ILE A 28 -5.13 -3.98 16.66
N SER A 29 -4.77 -2.77 16.25
CA SER A 29 -4.91 -1.56 17.07
C SER A 29 -6.32 -1.40 17.63
N LYS A 30 -6.44 -0.76 18.80
CA LYS A 30 -7.72 -0.47 19.47
C LYS A 30 -8.49 -1.74 19.91
N ASN A 31 -7.79 -2.71 20.51
CA ASN A 31 -8.37 -3.95 21.02
C ASN A 31 -9.16 -4.75 19.96
N GLY A 32 -8.72 -4.70 18.70
CA GLY A 32 -9.36 -5.44 17.62
C GLY A 32 -8.65 -6.75 17.35
N LEU A 33 -9.36 -7.67 16.69
CA LEU A 33 -8.82 -8.97 16.27
C LEU A 33 -9.11 -9.19 14.79
N ALA A 34 -8.06 -9.40 13.99
CA ALA A 34 -8.21 -9.83 12.60
C ALA A 34 -8.26 -11.36 12.56
N VAL A 35 -9.31 -11.90 11.95
CA VAL A 35 -9.53 -13.34 11.79
C VAL A 35 -9.45 -13.69 10.31
N SER A 36 -8.60 -14.65 9.97
CA SER A 36 -8.42 -15.18 8.62
C SER A 36 -9.06 -16.56 8.51
N PHE A 37 -9.63 -16.88 7.35
CA PHE A 37 -10.32 -18.14 7.08
C PHE A 37 -9.76 -18.80 5.83
N ASN A 38 -9.88 -20.12 5.73
CA ASN A 38 -9.44 -20.88 4.55
C ASN A 38 -10.46 -20.80 3.40
N SER A 39 -11.73 -20.51 3.70
CA SER A 39 -12.81 -20.43 2.74
C SER A 39 -13.81 -19.31 3.09
N GLU A 40 -14.60 -18.87 2.11
CA GLU A 40 -15.68 -17.91 2.35
C GLU A 40 -16.80 -18.54 3.20
N ASP A 41 -17.04 -19.85 3.09
CA ASP A 41 -18.04 -20.57 3.91
C ASP A 41 -17.69 -20.56 5.40
N ASP A 42 -16.41 -20.78 5.75
CA ASP A 42 -15.93 -20.71 7.14
C ASP A 42 -16.13 -19.30 7.72
N LYS A 43 -15.87 -18.28 6.90
CA LYS A 43 -16.05 -16.86 7.25
C LYS A 43 -17.52 -16.51 7.44
N LEU A 44 -18.41 -16.97 6.57
CA LEU A 44 -19.85 -16.79 6.69
C LEU A 44 -20.39 -17.47 7.95
N SER A 45 -19.95 -18.71 8.20
CA SER A 45 -20.31 -19.47 9.40
C SER A 45 -19.87 -18.75 10.68
N PHE A 46 -18.64 -18.22 10.70
CA PHE A 46 -18.15 -17.42 11.82
C PHE A 46 -18.96 -16.13 12.01
N ASN A 47 -19.22 -15.37 10.95
CA ASN A 47 -20.01 -14.13 11.05
C ASN A 47 -21.42 -14.41 11.57
N ASN A 48 -22.08 -15.46 11.09
CA ASN A 48 -23.41 -15.86 11.56
C ASN A 48 -23.38 -16.17 13.06
N LEU A 49 -22.39 -16.93 13.52
CA LEU A 49 -22.25 -17.30 14.92
C LEU A 49 -21.97 -16.08 15.83
N ILE A 50 -21.19 -15.11 15.37
CA ILE A 50 -20.98 -13.85 16.10
C ILE A 50 -22.27 -13.02 16.16
N GLN A 51 -23.02 -12.93 15.06
CA GLN A 51 -24.24 -12.13 14.98
C GLN A 51 -25.39 -12.71 15.82
N HIS A 52 -25.54 -14.04 15.86
CA HIS A 52 -26.64 -14.73 16.55
C HIS A 52 -26.36 -15.02 18.04
N ASN A 53 -25.17 -14.65 18.56
CA ASN A 53 -24.84 -14.81 19.97
C ASN A 53 -24.90 -13.45 20.68
N GLU A 54 -26.00 -13.17 21.39
CA GLU A 54 -26.24 -11.88 22.07
C GLU A 54 -25.13 -11.49 23.06
N SER A 55 -24.51 -12.48 23.70
CA SER A 55 -23.41 -12.25 24.66
C SER A 55 -22.15 -11.67 23.99
N ILE A 56 -22.05 -11.83 22.66
CA ILE A 56 -20.94 -11.41 21.81
C ILE A 56 -21.36 -10.19 20.97
N SER A 57 -22.47 -10.26 20.25
CA SER A 57 -22.90 -9.22 19.30
C SER A 57 -23.16 -7.86 19.96
N SER A 58 -23.50 -7.84 21.25
CA SER A 58 -23.64 -6.61 22.05
C SER A 58 -22.30 -5.97 22.47
N LYS A 59 -21.21 -6.75 22.47
CA LYS A 59 -19.89 -6.33 22.99
C LYS A 59 -18.84 -6.13 21.91
N ILE A 60 -18.98 -6.77 20.75
CA ILE A 60 -18.03 -6.67 19.65
C ILE A 60 -18.70 -6.30 18.33
N MET A 61 -17.97 -5.55 17.51
CA MET A 61 -18.39 -5.20 16.16
C MET A 61 -17.61 -6.05 15.15
N ALA A 62 -18.29 -7.03 14.54
CA ALA A 62 -17.75 -7.75 13.40
C ALA A 62 -17.85 -6.86 12.15
N LYS A 63 -16.70 -6.58 11.53
CA LYS A 63 -16.65 -5.80 10.29
C LYS A 63 -15.69 -6.45 9.30
N GLN A 64 -16.14 -6.53 8.05
CA GLN A 64 -15.26 -6.90 6.94
C GLN A 64 -14.19 -5.83 6.72
N PRO A 65 -12.92 -6.20 6.47
CA PRO A 65 -11.92 -5.24 6.04
C PRO A 65 -12.47 -4.42 4.87
N GLY A 66 -12.49 -3.09 5.01
CA GLY A 66 -12.99 -2.23 3.95
C GLY A 66 -12.15 -2.43 2.69
N ILE A 67 -12.82 -2.49 1.53
CA ILE A 67 -12.13 -2.55 0.26
C ILE A 67 -11.40 -1.21 0.07
N ARG A 68 -10.09 -1.27 -0.21
CA ARG A 68 -9.25 -0.08 -0.36
C ARG A 68 -9.26 0.35 -1.80
N HIS A 69 -9.66 1.58 -2.08
CA HIS A 69 -9.54 2.12 -3.43
C HIS A 69 -8.07 2.36 -3.81
N PRO A 70 -7.74 2.30 -5.11
CA PRO A 70 -6.41 2.62 -5.58
C PRO A 70 -6.09 4.12 -5.38
N SER A 71 -4.86 4.51 -5.71
CA SER A 71 -4.40 5.88 -5.48
C SER A 71 -3.69 6.43 -6.71
N LEU A 72 -3.82 7.74 -6.90
CA LEU A 72 -3.04 8.50 -7.87
C LEU A 72 -2.15 9.50 -7.15
N ILE A 73 -1.12 9.97 -7.86
CA ILE A 73 -0.24 11.04 -7.42
C ILE A 73 -0.21 12.15 -8.47
N ILE A 74 -0.30 13.40 -7.99
CA ILE A 74 -0.05 14.61 -8.78
C ILE A 74 1.25 15.21 -8.27
N LYS A 75 2.26 15.28 -9.15
CA LYS A 75 3.62 15.62 -8.74
C LYS A 75 3.92 17.12 -8.84
N ASN A 76 4.69 17.62 -7.87
CA ASN A 76 5.31 18.93 -7.88
C ASN A 76 4.34 20.10 -8.10
N VAL A 77 3.17 20.07 -7.46
CA VAL A 77 2.21 21.18 -7.48
C VAL A 77 2.70 22.27 -6.53
N PRO A 78 2.75 23.57 -6.90
CA PRO A 78 3.16 24.63 -5.99
C PRO A 78 2.34 24.64 -4.70
N ALA A 79 2.99 24.88 -3.55
CA ALA A 79 2.32 24.85 -2.25
C ALA A 79 1.22 25.92 -2.10
N SER A 80 1.28 26.97 -2.94
CA SER A 80 0.26 28.03 -3.03
C SER A 80 -1.00 27.64 -3.81
N ILE A 81 -1.06 26.45 -4.42
CA ILE A 81 -2.28 25.94 -5.08
C ILE A 81 -3.12 25.19 -4.05
N PRO A 82 -4.34 25.68 -3.73
CA PRO A 82 -5.23 25.00 -2.80
C PRO A 82 -5.85 23.75 -3.43
N PHE A 83 -6.31 22.82 -2.60
CA PHE A 83 -6.83 21.54 -3.07
C PHE A 83 -8.11 21.69 -3.89
N GLU A 84 -8.94 22.69 -3.59
CA GLU A 84 -10.18 23.01 -4.30
C GLU A 84 -9.91 23.32 -5.79
N GLU A 85 -8.79 24.00 -6.07
CA GLU A 85 -8.34 24.28 -7.44
C GLU A 85 -7.90 23.00 -8.14
N ILE A 86 -7.17 22.12 -7.44
CA ILE A 86 -6.78 20.79 -7.92
C ILE A 86 -8.01 19.95 -8.26
N GLN A 87 -8.99 19.88 -7.35
CA GLN A 87 -10.23 19.13 -7.53
C GLN A 87 -11.04 19.68 -8.72
N SER A 88 -11.11 21.00 -8.86
CA SER A 88 -11.79 21.65 -9.99
C SER A 88 -11.15 21.31 -11.34
N ALA A 89 -9.83 21.29 -11.42
CA ALA A 89 -9.13 20.88 -12.64
C ALA A 89 -9.39 19.41 -12.98
N ILE A 90 -9.40 18.53 -11.97
CA ILE A 90 -9.63 17.10 -12.17
C ILE A 90 -11.07 16.82 -12.66
N LYS A 91 -12.07 17.58 -12.18
CA LYS A 91 -13.48 17.46 -12.60
C LYS A 91 -13.71 17.60 -14.09
N VAL A 92 -12.86 18.34 -14.79
CA VAL A 92 -12.93 18.51 -16.24
C VAL A 92 -12.64 17.20 -16.98
N PHE A 93 -11.78 16.34 -16.41
CA PHE A 93 -11.29 15.13 -17.05
C PHE A 93 -11.96 13.84 -16.57
N ALA A 94 -12.46 13.82 -15.34
CA ALA A 94 -13.13 12.66 -14.77
C ALA A 94 -14.42 13.06 -14.03
N LYS A 95 -15.53 12.47 -14.48
CA LYS A 95 -16.83 12.61 -13.81
C LYS A 95 -16.75 11.91 -12.45
N ASN A 96 -17.49 12.41 -11.44
CA ASN A 96 -17.46 11.88 -10.07
C ASN A 96 -16.09 12.00 -9.34
N SER A 97 -15.25 12.96 -9.73
CA SER A 97 -14.00 13.27 -9.02
C SER A 97 -14.21 13.88 -7.63
N ASP A 98 -15.44 14.21 -7.24
CA ASP A 98 -15.81 14.48 -5.84
C ASP A 98 -15.58 13.28 -4.91
N LEU A 99 -15.36 12.09 -5.47
CA LEU A 99 -15.01 10.89 -4.71
C LEU A 99 -13.51 10.82 -4.35
N LEU A 100 -12.70 11.77 -4.81
CA LEU A 100 -11.28 11.84 -4.50
C LEU A 100 -11.08 12.25 -3.04
N LYS A 101 -10.26 11.48 -2.33
CA LYS A 101 -9.89 11.77 -0.93
C LYS A 101 -8.39 11.96 -0.82
N ILE A 102 -7.97 13.06 -0.18
CA ILE A 102 -6.55 13.24 0.13
C ILE A 102 -6.14 12.14 1.11
N ARG A 103 -5.12 11.36 0.73
CA ARG A 103 -4.49 10.38 1.62
C ARG A 103 -3.40 11.06 2.45
N PHE A 104 -2.46 11.69 1.76
CA PHE A 104 -1.35 12.42 2.36
C PHE A 104 -0.65 13.27 1.28
N GLN A 105 0.24 14.13 1.77
CA GLN A 105 1.07 15.01 0.96
C GLN A 105 2.53 14.87 1.42
N PHE A 106 3.47 15.14 0.52
CA PHE A 106 4.89 15.21 0.85
C PHE A 106 5.62 16.14 -0.09
N SER A 107 6.79 16.64 0.31
CA SER A 107 7.58 17.58 -0.48
C SER A 107 7.88 17.04 -1.89
N GLY A 108 7.76 17.93 -2.86
CA GLY A 108 8.13 17.71 -4.24
C GLY A 108 9.65 17.63 -4.42
N SER A 109 10.05 17.26 -5.63
CA SER A 109 11.46 17.31 -6.04
C SER A 109 11.92 18.74 -6.37
N LYS A 110 11.00 19.70 -6.45
CA LYS A 110 11.28 21.12 -6.70
C LYS A 110 11.03 21.95 -5.44
N PRO A 111 11.75 23.08 -5.24
CA PRO A 111 11.48 24.01 -4.14
C PRO A 111 10.02 24.46 -4.14
N ASP A 112 9.44 24.61 -2.95
CA ASP A 112 8.06 25.09 -2.74
C ASP A 112 6.97 24.33 -3.53
N THR A 113 7.16 23.02 -3.70
CA THR A 113 6.17 22.14 -4.32
C THR A 113 5.81 20.96 -3.44
N THR A 114 4.59 20.46 -3.66
CA THR A 114 3.96 19.36 -2.95
C THR A 114 3.54 18.28 -3.94
N ASN A 115 3.82 17.03 -3.60
CA ASN A 115 3.23 15.87 -4.22
C ASN A 115 1.94 15.50 -3.49
N TRP A 116 0.84 15.38 -4.22
CA TRP A 116 -0.48 15.05 -3.68
C TRP A 116 -0.83 13.61 -3.98
N VAL A 117 -1.06 12.80 -2.94
CA VAL A 117 -1.54 11.42 -3.10
C VAL A 117 -3.03 11.38 -2.77
N LEU A 118 -3.83 10.99 -3.75
CA LEU A 118 -5.29 10.94 -3.65
C LEU A 118 -5.77 9.50 -3.81
N GLU A 119 -6.73 9.11 -2.98
CA GLU A 119 -7.51 7.88 -3.15
C GLU A 119 -8.66 8.11 -4.12
N SER A 120 -8.89 7.16 -5.02
CA SER A 120 -9.88 7.27 -6.09
C SER A 120 -10.49 5.91 -6.42
N PRO A 121 -11.81 5.81 -6.70
CA PRO A 121 -12.37 4.64 -7.38
C PRO A 121 -11.59 4.32 -8.67
N ALA A 122 -11.49 3.04 -9.02
CA ALA A 122 -10.70 2.58 -10.16
C ALA A 122 -11.08 3.24 -11.48
N LYS A 123 -12.38 3.36 -11.77
CA LYS A 123 -12.86 4.02 -13.00
C LYS A 123 -12.34 5.45 -13.16
N VAL A 124 -12.44 6.26 -12.10
CA VAL A 124 -11.95 7.65 -12.08
C VAL A 124 -10.42 7.68 -12.22
N LEU A 125 -9.72 6.75 -11.57
CA LEU A 125 -8.27 6.62 -11.73
C LEU A 125 -7.88 6.33 -13.18
N MET A 126 -8.54 5.38 -13.84
CA MET A 126 -8.27 4.98 -15.22
C MET A 126 -8.45 6.13 -16.20
N GLU A 127 -9.52 6.93 -16.03
CA GLU A 127 -9.74 8.16 -16.81
C GLU A 127 -8.57 9.14 -16.63
N LEU A 128 -8.13 9.37 -15.39
CA LEU A 128 -7.07 10.35 -15.08
C LEU A 128 -5.66 9.92 -15.50
N ILE A 129 -5.31 8.64 -15.36
CA ILE A 129 -4.00 8.15 -15.82
C ILE A 129 -3.91 8.14 -17.34
N HIS A 130 -5.03 7.99 -18.05
CA HIS A 130 -5.08 8.09 -19.51
C HIS A 130 -4.75 9.51 -19.98
N VAL A 131 -5.25 10.52 -19.27
CA VAL A 131 -4.96 11.94 -19.54
C VAL A 131 -3.50 12.31 -19.26
N LYS A 132 -2.83 11.61 -18.33
CA LYS A 132 -1.40 11.76 -17.92
C LYS A 132 -1.02 13.11 -17.30
N LYS A 133 -1.66 14.22 -17.66
CA LYS A 133 -1.38 15.55 -17.12
C LYS A 133 -2.63 16.41 -17.00
N ILE A 134 -2.76 17.16 -15.92
CA ILE A 134 -3.83 18.16 -15.75
C ILE A 134 -3.28 19.59 -15.80
N PRO A 135 -4.05 20.54 -16.36
CA PRO A 135 -3.73 21.96 -16.29
C PRO A 135 -4.10 22.53 -14.92
N LEU A 136 -3.17 23.25 -14.29
CA LEU A 136 -3.42 24.15 -13.15
C LEU A 136 -2.65 25.44 -13.43
N ARG A 137 -3.30 26.61 -13.38
CA ARG A 137 -2.68 27.93 -13.64
C ARG A 137 -1.63 27.92 -14.76
N TRP A 138 -2.01 27.83 -16.03
CA TRP A 138 -1.05 27.87 -17.16
C TRP A 138 0.11 26.86 -17.12
N ASN A 139 0.05 25.83 -16.26
CA ASN A 139 1.07 24.81 -16.12
C ASN A 139 0.45 23.41 -16.16
N MET A 140 1.20 22.43 -16.67
CA MET A 140 0.75 21.04 -16.80
C MET A 140 1.43 20.16 -15.76
N TYR A 141 0.63 19.46 -14.95
CA TYR A 141 1.10 18.63 -13.84
C TYR A 141 0.87 17.16 -14.11
N GLN A 142 1.89 16.35 -13.89
CA GLN A 142 1.84 14.91 -14.15
C GLN A 142 0.95 14.19 -13.15
N ILE A 143 0.03 13.38 -13.69
CA ILE A 143 -0.74 12.38 -12.98
C ILE A 143 -0.16 11.00 -13.29
N SER A 144 0.00 10.19 -12.26
CA SER A 144 0.32 8.78 -12.41
C SER A 144 -0.35 7.99 -11.29
N GLU A 145 -0.52 6.69 -11.48
CA GLU A 145 -0.91 5.80 -10.39
C GLU A 145 0.16 5.79 -9.28
N PHE A 146 -0.29 5.67 -8.04
CA PHE A 146 0.56 5.61 -6.85
C PHE A 146 0.36 4.28 -6.13
N TYR A 147 1.42 3.49 -6.06
CA TYR A 147 1.44 2.22 -5.35
C TYR A 147 2.07 2.42 -3.96
N HIS A 148 1.33 2.07 -2.90
CA HIS A 148 1.81 2.16 -1.51
C HIS A 148 2.72 0.99 -1.15
N ILE A 149 3.75 0.76 -1.97
CA ILE A 149 4.77 -0.27 -1.75
C ILE A 149 5.87 0.35 -0.90
N LYS A 150 6.09 -0.20 0.28
CA LYS A 150 7.16 0.23 1.18
C LYS A 150 8.49 -0.25 0.61
N THR A 151 9.41 0.68 0.41
CA THR A 151 10.80 0.38 0.04
C THR A 151 11.72 0.79 1.19
N CYS A 152 12.54 -0.13 1.66
CA CYS A 152 13.53 0.17 2.69
C CYS A 152 14.73 0.87 2.04
N ASN A 153 15.00 2.13 2.38
CA ASN A 153 16.15 2.85 1.80
C ASN A 153 17.51 2.33 2.28
N PHE A 154 17.54 1.45 3.29
CA PHE A 154 18.75 0.87 3.85
C PHE A 154 19.15 -0.43 3.16
N CYS A 155 18.25 -1.42 3.07
CA CYS A 155 18.53 -2.70 2.39
C CYS A 155 17.90 -2.83 1.00
N GLN A 156 17.16 -1.81 0.53
CA GLN A 156 16.42 -1.77 -0.75
C GLN A 156 15.28 -2.79 -0.92
N ALA A 157 15.02 -3.64 0.10
CA ALA A 157 13.94 -4.60 0.05
C ALA A 157 12.54 -3.96 0.15
N TYR A 158 11.55 -4.67 -0.38
CA TYR A 158 10.15 -4.30 -0.31
C TYR A 158 9.49 -4.75 1.01
N GLY A 159 8.34 -4.16 1.34
CA GLY A 159 7.48 -4.57 2.46
C GLY A 159 7.75 -3.86 3.80
N HIS A 160 8.90 -3.19 3.96
CA HIS A 160 9.21 -2.43 5.17
C HIS A 160 9.91 -1.10 4.87
N THR A 161 9.91 -0.20 5.87
CA THR A 161 10.64 1.07 5.84
C THR A 161 11.96 0.94 6.59
N THR A 162 12.91 1.84 6.37
CA THR A 162 14.20 1.87 7.09
C THR A 162 14.07 1.76 8.61
N LYS A 163 13.07 2.42 9.22
CA LYS A 163 12.80 2.36 10.67
C LYS A 163 12.59 0.93 11.20
N ASN A 164 12.09 0.03 10.37
CA ASN A 164 11.75 -1.35 10.73
C ASN A 164 12.70 -2.35 10.03
N CYS A 165 13.89 -1.91 9.64
CA CYS A 165 14.89 -2.75 9.00
C CYS A 165 15.70 -3.48 10.07
N HIS A 166 15.90 -4.79 9.87
CA HIS A 166 16.70 -5.64 10.77
C HIS A 166 18.13 -5.89 10.27
N HIS A 167 18.51 -5.29 9.13
CA HIS A 167 19.86 -5.39 8.61
C HIS A 167 20.78 -4.40 9.31
N ASN A 168 22.01 -4.83 9.59
CA ASN A 168 23.04 -3.99 10.20
C ASN A 168 23.96 -3.31 9.17
N ILE A 169 23.96 -3.80 7.92
CA ILE A 169 24.78 -3.29 6.83
C ILE A 169 23.86 -2.90 5.66
N PRO A 170 23.99 -1.69 5.08
CA PRO A 170 23.14 -1.26 3.98
C PRO A 170 23.46 -2.05 2.70
N SER A 171 22.46 -2.16 1.83
CA SER A 171 22.62 -2.66 0.46
C SER A 171 22.54 -1.49 -0.50
N CYS A 172 23.52 -1.42 -1.41
CA CYS A 172 23.60 -0.39 -2.43
C CYS A 172 22.48 -0.56 -3.45
N ALA A 173 21.73 0.50 -3.70
CA ALA A 173 20.65 0.52 -4.70
C ALA A 173 21.17 0.48 -6.15
N THR A 174 22.46 0.72 -6.35
CA THR A 174 23.09 0.72 -7.67
C THR A 174 23.69 -0.64 -7.99
N CYS A 175 24.50 -1.23 -7.12
CA CYS A 175 25.29 -2.44 -7.43
C CYS A 175 25.03 -3.63 -6.50
N ALA A 176 24.02 -3.57 -5.64
CA ALA A 176 23.69 -4.60 -4.64
C ALA A 176 24.79 -4.89 -3.58
N GLY A 177 25.92 -4.17 -3.59
CA GLY A 177 27.00 -4.34 -2.62
C GLY A 177 26.65 -3.87 -1.19
N TYR A 178 27.43 -4.33 -0.21
CA TYR A 178 27.26 -4.02 1.22
C TYR A 178 27.84 -2.66 1.60
N HIS A 179 27.29 -1.59 1.05
CA HIS A 179 27.65 -0.20 1.36
C HIS A 179 26.48 0.74 1.08
N SER A 180 26.58 1.98 1.57
CA SER A 180 25.61 3.04 1.26
C SER A 180 25.67 3.40 -0.22
N THR A 181 24.52 3.52 -0.88
CA THR A 181 24.44 3.92 -2.30
C THR A 181 25.20 5.20 -2.64
N LYS A 182 25.37 6.11 -1.66
CA LYS A 182 26.12 7.36 -1.85
C LYS A 182 27.63 7.15 -2.06
N ASP A 183 28.16 6.05 -1.53
CA ASP A 183 29.59 5.72 -1.55
C ASP A 183 29.91 4.69 -2.65
N CYS A 184 28.95 4.43 -3.56
CA CYS A 184 29.09 3.45 -4.61
C CYS A 184 30.04 3.95 -5.72
N LEU A 185 31.11 3.20 -5.98
CA LEU A 185 32.06 3.43 -7.06
C LEU A 185 31.93 2.41 -8.21
N SER A 186 30.91 1.56 -8.17
CA SER A 186 30.72 0.52 -9.18
C SER A 186 30.22 1.11 -10.50
N GLU A 187 30.85 0.72 -11.60
CA GLU A 187 30.39 1.03 -12.97
C GLU A 187 29.21 0.15 -13.40
N TYR A 188 28.96 -0.95 -12.68
CA TYR A 188 27.89 -1.89 -12.99
C TYR A 188 26.65 -1.65 -12.13
N CYS A 189 25.49 -1.90 -12.72
CA CYS A 189 24.22 -1.73 -12.05
C CYS A 189 23.56 -3.10 -11.82
N PHE A 190 23.29 -3.42 -10.55
CA PHE A 190 22.68 -4.66 -10.11
C PHE A 190 21.60 -4.41 -9.05
N CYS A 191 20.44 -5.02 -9.24
CA CYS A 191 19.30 -4.90 -8.36
C CYS A 191 19.38 -5.99 -7.29
N VAL A 192 19.57 -5.60 -6.03
CA VAL A 192 19.65 -6.55 -4.90
C VAL A 192 18.43 -7.46 -4.83
N ASN A 193 17.22 -6.94 -5.11
CA ASN A 193 15.99 -7.73 -5.05
C ASN A 193 15.90 -8.79 -6.14
N CYS A 194 16.37 -8.49 -7.36
CA CYS A 194 16.39 -9.46 -8.45
C CYS A 194 17.52 -10.47 -8.25
N TYR A 195 18.69 -9.98 -7.85
CA TYR A 195 19.86 -10.79 -7.58
C TYR A 195 19.63 -11.83 -6.46
N SER A 196 18.97 -11.44 -5.35
CA SER A 196 18.60 -12.40 -4.30
C SER A 196 17.56 -13.43 -4.78
N LYS A 197 16.65 -13.04 -5.67
CA LYS A 197 15.62 -13.94 -6.21
C LYS A 197 16.19 -14.99 -7.16
N THR A 198 17.33 -14.71 -7.80
CA THR A 198 17.99 -15.60 -8.76
C THR A 198 19.08 -16.45 -8.10
N ASN A 199 18.97 -16.72 -6.79
CA ASN A 199 19.96 -17.46 -6.01
C ASN A 199 21.39 -16.91 -6.19
N LEU A 200 21.54 -15.58 -6.27
CA LEU A 200 22.84 -14.92 -6.39
C LEU A 200 23.57 -15.21 -7.71
N ASP A 201 22.83 -15.56 -8.77
CA ASP A 201 23.40 -15.68 -10.11
C ASP A 201 23.68 -14.30 -10.74
N TYR A 202 24.97 -13.95 -10.81
CA TYR A 202 25.47 -12.73 -11.43
C TYR A 202 25.32 -12.68 -12.96
N ASN A 203 25.10 -13.83 -13.60
CA ASN A 203 24.93 -13.89 -15.06
C ASN A 203 23.49 -13.63 -15.49
N ASN A 204 22.56 -13.48 -14.54
CA ASN A 204 21.16 -13.28 -14.88
C ASN A 204 20.91 -11.85 -15.40
N PRO A 205 20.54 -11.69 -16.69
CA PRO A 205 20.36 -10.38 -17.28
C PRO A 205 19.24 -9.56 -16.62
N SER A 206 18.27 -10.25 -16.02
CA SER A 206 17.16 -9.60 -15.33
C SER A 206 17.59 -8.81 -14.11
N SER A 207 18.81 -9.02 -13.57
CA SER A 207 19.33 -8.31 -12.41
C SER A 207 20.12 -7.04 -12.77
N PHE A 208 20.48 -6.81 -14.04
CA PHE A 208 21.30 -5.66 -14.49
C PHE A 208 20.54 -4.34 -14.55
N HIS A 209 20.10 -3.83 -13.40
CA HIS A 209 19.43 -2.55 -13.28
C HIS A 209 19.50 -2.06 -11.83
N SER A 210 19.17 -0.80 -11.58
CA SER A 210 19.15 -0.29 -10.20
C SER A 210 17.96 -0.87 -9.44
N ALA A 211 18.09 -1.10 -8.13
CA ALA A 211 16.94 -1.42 -7.28
C ALA A 211 15.82 -0.36 -7.31
N ARG A 212 16.07 0.82 -7.87
CA ARG A 212 15.10 1.91 -8.07
C ARG A 212 14.43 1.92 -9.44
N ASP A 213 14.81 1.01 -10.36
CA ASP A 213 14.21 0.94 -11.70
C ASP A 213 12.72 0.60 -11.59
N LYS A 214 11.89 1.40 -12.28
CA LYS A 214 10.44 1.19 -12.36
C LYS A 214 10.05 -0.01 -13.21
N ARG A 215 10.99 -0.56 -14.00
CA ARG A 215 10.83 -1.78 -14.79
C ARG A 215 11.40 -3.02 -14.11
N CYS A 216 11.89 -2.90 -12.86
CA CYS A 216 12.40 -4.03 -12.08
C CYS A 216 11.34 -5.15 -11.99
N PRO A 217 11.63 -6.40 -12.38
CA PRO A 217 10.67 -7.51 -12.30
C PRO A 217 10.13 -7.75 -10.89
N CYS A 218 10.98 -7.61 -9.85
CA CYS A 218 10.55 -7.72 -8.46
C CYS A 218 9.62 -6.56 -8.07
N TYR A 219 9.86 -5.34 -8.55
CA TYR A 219 8.96 -4.21 -8.30
C TYR A 219 7.60 -4.39 -8.99
N LEU A 220 7.60 -4.88 -10.24
CA LEU A 220 6.37 -5.18 -10.97
C LEU A 220 5.55 -6.27 -10.27
N ALA A 221 6.21 -7.29 -9.72
CA ALA A 221 5.53 -8.31 -8.92
C ALA A 221 4.87 -7.72 -7.65
N GLU A 222 5.55 -6.80 -6.95
CA GLU A 222 4.96 -6.08 -5.81
C GLU A 222 3.77 -5.20 -6.22
N ILE A 223 3.80 -4.60 -7.42
CA ILE A 223 2.65 -3.85 -7.96
C ILE A 223 1.46 -4.79 -8.16
N GLU A 224 1.65 -5.98 -8.72
CA GLU A 224 0.56 -6.93 -8.94
C GLU A 224 -0.02 -7.45 -7.60
N LEU A 225 0.83 -7.70 -6.60
CA LEU A 225 0.38 -8.01 -5.24
C LEU A 225 -0.40 -6.85 -4.61
N TYR A 226 0.09 -5.62 -4.79
CA TYR A 226 -0.60 -4.43 -4.34
C TYR A 226 -1.97 -4.29 -5.01
N LYS A 227 -2.08 -4.52 -6.32
CA LYS A 227 -3.33 -4.39 -7.07
C LYS A 227 -4.40 -5.37 -6.60
N LYS A 228 -4.01 -6.61 -6.28
CA LYS A 228 -4.90 -7.61 -5.68
C LYS A 228 -5.47 -7.18 -4.31
N SER A 229 -4.81 -6.24 -3.63
CA SER A 229 -5.25 -5.67 -2.34
C SER A 229 -6.12 -4.41 -2.47
N ARG A 230 -6.53 -4.06 -3.69
CA ARG A 230 -7.28 -2.85 -4.00
C ARG A 230 -8.51 -3.15 -4.83
N ASP A 231 -9.48 -2.25 -4.76
CA ASP A 231 -10.67 -2.32 -5.59
C ASP A 231 -10.38 -1.87 -7.02
N TYR A 232 -10.23 -2.82 -7.94
CA TYR A 232 -10.25 -2.56 -9.38
C TYR A 232 -11.49 -3.16 -10.07
N SER A 233 -12.51 -3.56 -9.30
CA SER A 233 -13.66 -4.36 -9.79
C SER A 233 -14.64 -3.62 -10.70
N HIS A 234 -14.38 -2.34 -10.99
CA HIS A 234 -15.20 -1.48 -11.86
C HIS A 234 -14.46 -1.00 -13.12
N ASN A 235 -13.54 -1.81 -13.62
CA ASN A 235 -12.88 -1.61 -14.92
C ASN A 235 -13.69 -2.17 -16.08
#